data_AF-A0A2E3ZJM4-F1
#
_entry.id   AF-A0A2E3ZJM4-F1
#
_cell.length_a   1.000
_cell.length_b   1.000
_cell.length_c   1.000
_cell.angle_alpha   90.00
_cell.angle_beta   90.00
_cell.angle_gamma   90.00
#
_symmetry.space_group_name_H-M   'P 1'
#
loop_
_entity.id
_entity.type
_entity.pdbx_description
1 polymer ?
#
loop_
_entity_poly.entity_id
_entity_poly.type
_entity_poly.pdbx_seq_one_letter_code
_entity_poly.pdbx_strand_id
1 'polypeptide(L)'
;MDKFQWITFVGVLFACTLTIVFQSVTFLKWKAPVVNWIFAAAFIASRKFSDKPAIEHMMGHTVNAPKEIWNRLNNVWVIYFILLGAINLMVAYSFGEATWLQFKVFGNLIITFLFIIGQMPLLAKYIEDPEENKEAERDSA
;
A
#
# COMPACT_ATOMS: atom_id res chain seq x y z
N MET A 1 -9.71 -37.10 -13.77
CA MET A 1 -9.76 -35.66 -13.42
C MET A 1 -10.52 -35.53 -12.12
N ASP A 2 -9.89 -34.98 -11.09
CA ASP A 2 -10.45 -34.92 -9.74
C ASP A 2 -11.60 -33.91 -9.65
N LYS A 3 -12.64 -34.25 -8.88
CA LYS A 3 -13.79 -33.37 -8.62
C LYS A 3 -13.37 -31.99 -8.08
N PHE A 4 -12.24 -31.94 -7.35
CA PHE A 4 -11.68 -30.72 -6.81
C PHE A 4 -11.19 -29.74 -7.89
N GLN A 5 -10.59 -30.26 -8.97
CA GLN A 5 -10.15 -29.45 -10.12
C GLN A 5 -11.34 -28.87 -10.89
N TRP A 6 -12.42 -29.63 -11.02
CA TRP A 6 -13.65 -29.16 -11.64
C TRP A 6 -14.34 -28.07 -10.81
N ILE A 7 -14.32 -28.19 -9.48
CA ILE A 7 -14.84 -27.15 -8.57
C ILE A 7 -13.99 -25.88 -8.68
N THR A 8 -12.67 -25.99 -8.74
CA THR A 8 -11.81 -24.81 -8.93
C THR A 8 -11.99 -24.22 -10.33
N PHE A 9 -12.11 -25.04 -11.36
CA PHE A 9 -12.31 -24.60 -12.74
C PHE A 9 -13.64 -23.87 -12.92
N VAL A 10 -14.73 -24.41 -12.36
CA VAL A 10 -16.04 -23.76 -12.36
C VAL A 10 -16.04 -22.52 -11.48
N GLY A 11 -15.34 -22.52 -10.34
CA GLY A 11 -15.17 -21.34 -9.49
C GLY A 11 -14.40 -20.21 -10.19
N VAL A 12 -13.34 -20.56 -10.93
CA VAL A 12 -12.54 -19.61 -11.72
C VAL A 12 -13.35 -19.10 -12.91
N LEU A 13 -14.05 -19.97 -13.63
CA LEU A 13 -14.94 -19.56 -14.72
C LEU A 13 -16.06 -18.67 -14.21
N PHE A 14 -16.70 -19.01 -13.09
CA PHE A 14 -17.72 -18.16 -12.48
C PHE A 14 -17.16 -16.82 -12.06
N ALA A 15 -15.98 -16.77 -11.42
CA ALA A 15 -15.31 -15.52 -11.08
C ALA A 15 -14.93 -14.69 -12.31
N CYS A 16 -14.43 -15.30 -13.38
CA CYS A 16 -14.11 -14.66 -14.65
C CYS A 16 -15.37 -14.16 -15.37
N THR A 17 -16.44 -14.96 -15.40
CA THR A 17 -17.74 -14.58 -15.98
C THR A 17 -18.38 -13.47 -15.16
N LEU A 18 -18.33 -13.51 -13.83
CA LEU A 18 -18.80 -12.43 -12.98
C LEU A 18 -17.98 -11.14 -13.21
N THR A 19 -16.67 -11.27 -13.43
CA THR A 19 -15.76 -10.15 -13.78
C THR A 19 -16.09 -9.54 -15.14
N ILE A 20 -16.56 -10.35 -16.10
CA ILE A 20 -17.00 -9.91 -17.44
C ILE A 20 -18.43 -9.37 -17.42
N VAL A 21 -19.35 -9.99 -16.68
CA VAL A 21 -20.75 -9.57 -16.57
C VAL A 21 -20.88 -8.28 -15.76
N PHE A 22 -20.01 -8.06 -14.76
CA PHE A 22 -19.83 -6.78 -14.09
C PHE A 22 -18.95 -5.80 -14.90
N GLN A 23 -18.97 -5.86 -16.24
CA GLN A 23 -18.42 -4.88 -17.20
C GLN A 23 -18.90 -3.42 -17.00
N SER A 24 -19.57 -3.12 -15.90
CA SER A 24 -19.73 -1.78 -15.40
C SER A 24 -18.36 -1.19 -15.03
N VAL A 25 -17.92 -0.20 -15.79
CA VAL A 25 -16.79 0.69 -15.46
C VAL A 25 -16.90 1.16 -14.00
N THR A 26 -18.11 1.30 -13.46
CA THR A 26 -18.38 1.60 -12.05
C THR A 26 -17.81 0.56 -11.10
N PHE A 27 -18.00 -0.75 -11.30
CA PHE A 27 -17.42 -1.76 -10.40
C PHE A 27 -15.89 -1.76 -10.45
N LEU A 28 -15.31 -1.53 -11.64
CA LEU A 28 -13.87 -1.37 -11.82
C LEU A 28 -13.31 -0.10 -11.17
N LYS A 29 -14.12 0.96 -11.11
CA LYS A 29 -13.81 2.24 -10.46
C LYS A 29 -13.85 2.13 -8.93
N TRP A 30 -14.77 1.34 -8.37
CA TRP A 30 -14.89 1.16 -6.91
C TRP A 30 -13.92 0.13 -6.33
N LYS A 31 -13.45 -0.85 -7.12
CA LYS A 31 -12.54 -1.90 -6.61
C LYS A 31 -11.26 -1.33 -6.00
N ALA A 32 -10.65 -0.34 -6.66
CA ALA A 32 -9.37 0.23 -6.24
C ALA A 32 -9.47 1.04 -4.92
N PRO A 33 -10.39 2.01 -4.79
CA PRO A 33 -10.52 2.78 -3.54
C PRO A 33 -11.02 1.93 -2.37
N VAL A 34 -11.92 0.96 -2.60
CA VAL A 34 -12.40 0.06 -1.54
C VAL A 34 -11.25 -0.77 -0.98
N VAL A 35 -10.38 -1.32 -1.83
CA VAL A 35 -9.20 -2.07 -1.38
C VAL A 35 -8.27 -1.19 -0.54
N ASN A 36 -8.01 0.05 -0.99
CA ASN A 36 -7.20 1.00 -0.20
C ASN A 36 -7.79 1.29 1.18
N TRP A 37 -9.12 1.45 1.27
CA TRP A 37 -9.78 1.67 2.57
C TRP A 37 -9.81 0.43 3.45
N ILE A 38 -9.90 -0.78 2.87
CA ILE A 38 -9.72 -2.03 3.61
C ILE A 38 -8.31 -2.10 4.18
N PHE A 39 -7.28 -1.76 3.39
CA PHE A 39 -5.91 -1.65 3.90
C PHE A 39 -5.82 -0.62 5.02
N ALA A 40 -6.34 0.61 4.83
CA ALA A 40 -6.35 1.62 5.90
C ALA A 40 -7.01 1.08 7.19
N ALA A 41 -8.16 0.42 7.09
CA ALA A 41 -8.84 -0.20 8.21
C ALA A 41 -8.01 -1.32 8.85
N ALA A 42 -7.33 -2.15 8.05
CA ALA A 42 -6.42 -3.18 8.55
C ALA A 42 -5.21 -2.57 9.28
N PHE A 43 -4.63 -1.48 8.79
CA PHE A 43 -3.55 -0.74 9.45
C PHE A 43 -4.02 -0.08 10.77
N ILE A 44 -5.25 0.42 10.83
CA ILE A 44 -5.86 0.93 12.07
C ILE A 44 -6.14 -0.22 13.04
N ALA A 45 -6.70 -1.34 12.55
CA ALA A 45 -7.02 -2.51 13.36
C ALA A 45 -5.76 -3.18 13.90
N SER A 46 -4.68 -3.24 13.11
CA SER A 46 -3.37 -3.73 13.53
C SER A 46 -2.85 -2.96 14.74
N ARG A 47 -3.07 -1.63 14.81
CA ARG A 47 -2.70 -0.84 16.00
C ARG A 47 -3.47 -1.23 17.26
N LYS A 48 -4.71 -1.73 17.12
CA LYS A 48 -5.56 -2.12 18.26
C LYS A 48 -5.44 -3.60 18.64
N PHE A 49 -5.14 -4.47 17.68
CA PHE A 49 -5.10 -5.92 17.87
C PHE A 49 -3.68 -6.51 17.92
N SER A 50 -2.66 -5.77 17.47
CA SER A 50 -1.27 -6.25 17.42
C SER A 50 -0.37 -5.38 18.29
N ASP A 51 0.54 -6.01 19.03
CA ASP A 51 1.61 -5.34 19.78
C ASP A 51 2.60 -4.58 18.88
N LYS A 52 2.60 -4.92 17.58
CA LYS A 52 3.43 -4.30 16.55
C LYS A 52 2.55 -3.78 15.41
N PRO A 53 2.69 -2.50 15.01
CA PRO A 53 1.96 -1.96 13.88
C PRO A 53 2.34 -2.67 12.58
N ALA A 54 1.41 -2.72 11.62
CA ALA A 54 1.58 -3.48 10.38
C ALA A 54 2.82 -3.03 9.57
N ILE A 55 3.21 -1.75 9.63
CA ILE A 55 4.45 -1.29 8.98
C ILE A 55 5.71 -1.86 9.63
N GLU A 56 5.73 -2.06 10.95
CA GLU A 56 6.85 -2.72 11.63
C GLU A 56 7.00 -4.17 11.16
N HIS A 57 5.89 -4.88 10.90
CA HIS A 57 5.96 -6.22 10.32
C HIS A 57 6.52 -6.25 8.90
N MET A 58 6.27 -5.21 8.10
CA MET A 58 6.72 -5.14 6.71
C MET A 58 8.18 -4.66 6.58
N MET A 59 8.60 -3.70 7.41
CA MET A 59 9.88 -2.99 7.27
C MET A 59 10.81 -3.13 8.48
N GLY A 60 10.35 -3.71 9.59
CA GLY A 60 11.14 -3.86 10.81
C GLY A 60 12.32 -4.82 10.68
N HIS A 61 12.40 -5.58 9.58
CA HIS A 61 13.56 -6.41 9.24
C HIS A 61 14.70 -5.61 8.59
N THR A 62 14.40 -4.46 7.98
CA THR A 62 15.36 -3.65 7.21
C THR A 62 15.81 -2.39 7.92
N VAL A 63 15.01 -1.88 8.87
CA VAL A 63 15.30 -0.66 9.62
C VAL A 63 15.05 -0.96 11.09
N ASN A 64 16.00 -0.60 11.96
CA ASN A 64 15.86 -0.81 13.40
C ASN A 64 15.41 0.49 14.06
N ALA A 65 14.11 0.81 13.92
CA ALA A 65 13.53 2.03 14.49
C ALA A 65 12.80 1.77 15.83
N PRO A 66 12.75 2.75 16.75
CA PRO A 66 11.94 2.69 17.95
C PRO A 66 10.45 2.51 17.66
N LYS A 67 9.72 1.82 18.55
CA LYS A 67 8.26 1.60 18.46
C LYS A 67 7.44 2.88 18.23
N GLU A 68 7.89 4.01 18.78
CA GLU A 68 7.19 5.28 18.60
C GLU A 68 7.17 5.74 17.14
N ILE A 69 8.22 5.42 16.38
CA ILE A 69 8.34 5.78 14.97
C ILE A 69 7.51 4.87 14.11
N TRP A 70 7.50 3.58 14.41
CA TRP A 70 6.60 2.64 13.76
C TRP A 70 5.14 3.04 13.91
N ASN A 71 4.74 3.56 15.08
CA ASN A 71 3.40 4.11 15.29
C ASN A 71 3.12 5.37 14.44
N ARG A 72 4.09 6.28 14.33
CA ARG A 72 3.97 7.47 13.47
C ARG A 72 3.89 7.08 11.99
N LEU A 73 4.73 6.15 11.55
CA LEU A 73 4.77 5.64 10.18
C LEU A 73 3.46 4.93 9.85
N ASN A 74 2.95 4.08 10.76
CA ASN A 74 1.65 3.45 10.61
C ASN A 74 0.53 4.48 10.39
N ASN A 75 0.50 5.57 11.16
CA ASN A 75 -0.49 6.64 10.96
C ASN A 75 -0.34 7.33 9.60
N VAL A 76 0.90 7.60 9.17
CA VAL A 76 1.18 8.18 7.84
C VAL A 76 0.69 7.26 6.72
N TRP A 77 0.89 5.94 6.86
CA TRP A 77 0.39 4.94 5.92
C TRP A 77 -1.14 4.84 5.91
N VAL A 78 -1.80 4.91 7.07
CA VAL A 78 -3.27 4.99 7.16
C VAL A 78 -3.80 6.21 6.39
N ILE A 79 -3.23 7.39 6.66
CA ILE A 79 -3.62 8.63 5.99
C ILE A 79 -3.40 8.51 4.48
N TYR A 80 -2.25 7.98 4.06
CA TYR A 80 -1.94 7.73 2.66
C TYR A 80 -2.98 6.83 1.98
N PHE A 81 -3.34 5.68 2.56
CA PHE A 81 -4.33 4.79 1.97
C PHE A 81 -5.73 5.42 1.90
N ILE A 82 -6.14 6.17 2.92
CA ILE A 82 -7.41 6.90 2.93
C ILE A 82 -7.44 7.95 1.82
N LEU A 83 -6.40 8.79 1.75
CA LEU A 83 -6.27 9.85 0.75
C LEU A 83 -6.18 9.26 -0.66
N LEU A 84 -5.36 8.22 -0.85
CA LEU A 84 -5.21 7.56 -2.13
C LEU A 84 -6.54 6.97 -2.60
N GLY A 85 -7.28 6.29 -1.72
CA GLY A 85 -8.63 5.81 -2.02
C GLY A 85 -9.60 6.95 -2.36
N ALA A 86 -9.61 8.01 -1.56
CA ALA A 86 -10.49 9.17 -1.80
C ALA A 86 -10.19 9.88 -3.13
N ILE A 87 -8.91 10.10 -3.44
CA ILE A 87 -8.48 10.70 -4.71
C ILE A 87 -8.81 9.76 -5.88
N ASN A 88 -8.59 8.45 -5.74
CA ASN A 88 -8.93 7.50 -6.81
C ASN A 88 -10.43 7.50 -7.10
N LEU A 89 -11.26 7.57 -6.07
CA LEU A 89 -12.71 7.66 -6.19
C LEU A 89 -13.14 9.00 -6.81
N MET A 90 -12.57 10.11 -6.35
CA MET A 90 -12.84 11.45 -6.90
C MET A 90 -12.49 11.49 -8.39
N VAL A 91 -11.31 11.00 -8.77
CA VAL A 91 -10.89 10.98 -10.18
C VAL A 91 -11.80 10.08 -11.02
N ALA A 92 -12.21 8.93 -10.48
CA ALA A 92 -13.09 7.99 -11.15
C ALA A 92 -14.49 8.56 -11.44
N TYR A 93 -14.99 9.46 -10.60
CA TYR A 93 -16.31 10.07 -10.72
C TYR A 93 -16.30 11.44 -11.41
N SER A 94 -15.24 12.22 -11.25
CA SER A 94 -15.15 13.58 -11.79
C SER A 94 -14.57 13.63 -13.21
N PHE A 95 -13.80 12.62 -13.65
CA PHE A 95 -13.16 12.62 -14.97
C PHE A 95 -13.61 11.45 -15.86
N GLY A 96 -13.42 11.63 -17.18
CA GLY A 96 -13.65 10.58 -18.17
C GLY A 96 -12.71 9.39 -18.02
N GLU A 97 -13.06 8.27 -18.64
CA GLU A 97 -12.32 6.99 -18.51
C GLU A 97 -10.85 7.08 -18.92
N ALA A 98 -10.54 7.84 -19.98
CA ALA A 98 -9.17 8.03 -20.44
C ALA A 98 -8.29 8.71 -19.39
N THR A 99 -8.79 9.80 -18.77
CA THR A 99 -8.10 10.51 -17.70
C THR A 99 -7.98 9.65 -16.45
N TRP A 100 -9.02 8.88 -16.11
CA TRP A 100 -8.97 7.95 -14.99
C TRP A 100 -7.93 6.83 -15.17
N LEU A 101 -7.83 6.24 -16.37
CA LEU A 101 -6.81 5.25 -16.69
C LEU A 101 -5.39 5.84 -16.59
N GLN A 102 -5.18 7.03 -17.14
CA GLN A 102 -3.89 7.73 -17.03
C GLN A 102 -3.56 8.08 -15.57
N PHE A 103 -4.52 8.56 -14.79
CA PHE A 103 -4.33 8.84 -13.37
C PHE A 103 -4.00 7.56 -12.58
N LYS A 104 -4.64 6.44 -12.91
CA LYS A 104 -4.36 5.17 -12.25
C LYS A 104 -2.93 4.68 -12.51
N VAL A 105 -2.39 4.93 -13.71
CA VAL A 105 -1.02 4.57 -14.05
C VAL A 105 -0.04 5.63 -13.55
N PHE A 106 -0.13 6.86 -14.04
CA PHE A 106 0.82 7.93 -13.75
C PHE A 106 0.54 8.68 -12.44
N GLY A 107 -0.72 8.93 -12.11
CA GLY A 107 -1.11 9.62 -10.88
C GLY A 107 -0.74 8.81 -9.63
N ASN A 108 -1.05 7.51 -9.61
CA ASN A 108 -0.62 6.62 -8.53
C ASN A 108 0.90 6.58 -8.40
N LEU A 109 1.65 6.56 -9.51
CA LEU A 109 3.11 6.60 -9.47
C LEU A 109 3.60 7.89 -8.80
N ILE A 110 3.12 9.06 -9.24
CA ILE A 110 3.51 10.36 -8.65
C ILE A 110 3.17 10.40 -7.16
N ILE A 111 1.98 9.96 -6.77
CA ILE A 111 1.55 9.93 -5.36
C ILE A 111 2.44 8.98 -4.54
N THR A 112 2.80 7.82 -5.09
CA THR A 112 3.71 6.86 -4.44
C THR A 112 5.10 7.46 -4.28
N PHE A 113 5.63 8.14 -5.29
CA PHE A 113 6.92 8.83 -5.20
C PHE A 113 6.91 9.91 -4.11
N LEU A 114 5.89 10.77 -4.09
CA LEU A 114 5.74 11.79 -3.06
C LEU A 114 5.63 11.17 -1.66
N PHE A 115 4.95 10.04 -1.54
CA PHE A 115 4.83 9.31 -0.29
C PHE A 115 6.15 8.69 0.19
N ILE A 116 6.92 8.09 -0.71
CA ILE A 116 8.24 7.56 -0.39
C ILE A 116 9.17 8.70 0.04
N ILE A 117 9.21 9.80 -0.71
CA ILE A 117 10.02 10.98 -0.37
C ILE A 117 9.54 11.58 0.96
N GLY A 118 8.24 11.67 1.19
CA GLY A 118 7.67 12.24 2.42
C GLY A 118 7.94 11.42 3.68
N GLN A 119 8.03 10.09 3.58
CA GLN A 119 8.40 9.24 4.72
C GLN A 119 9.92 9.07 4.88
N MET A 120 10.70 9.41 3.86
CA MET A 120 12.16 9.26 3.83
C MET A 120 12.86 9.94 5.02
N PRO A 121 12.52 11.19 5.44
CA PRO A 121 13.15 11.81 6.60
C PRO A 121 12.87 11.07 7.92
N LEU A 122 11.70 10.42 8.04
CA LEU A 122 11.36 9.62 9.21
C LEU A 122 12.20 8.34 9.28
N LEU A 123 12.51 7.73 8.13
CA LEU A 123 13.29 6.50 8.04
C LEU A 123 14.81 6.76 8.02
N ALA A 124 15.27 7.79 7.31
CA ALA A 124 16.68 8.13 7.12
C ALA A 124 17.42 8.36 8.44
N LYS A 125 16.72 8.83 9.48
CA LYS A 125 17.30 8.98 10.82
C LYS A 125 17.63 7.64 11.53
N TYR A 126 17.09 6.53 11.03
CA TYR A 126 17.19 5.18 11.63
C TYR A 126 17.76 4.15 10.67
N ILE A 127 18.03 4.53 9.44
CA ILE A 127 18.90 3.78 8.55
C ILE A 127 20.30 4.14 9.04
N GLU A 128 20.93 3.22 9.79
CA GLU A 128 22.36 3.32 10.08
C GLU A 128 23.08 3.39 8.73
N ASP A 129 23.79 4.50 8.50
CA ASP A 129 24.57 4.66 7.28
C ASP A 129 25.75 3.67 7.36
N PRO A 130 25.79 2.62 6.53
CA PRO A 130 26.90 1.67 6.56
C PRO A 130 28.25 2.33 6.23
N GLU A 131 28.23 3.54 5.66
CA GLU A 131 29.41 4.31 5.28
C GLU A 131 30.00 5.11 6.46
N GLU A 132 29.19 5.59 7.42
CA GLU A 132 29.70 6.35 8.59
C GLU A 132 30.49 5.46 9.55
N ASN A 133 30.12 4.18 9.68
CA ASN A 133 30.84 3.24 10.54
C ASN A 133 32.21 2.80 9.95
N LYS A 134 32.34 2.78 8.62
CA LYS A 134 33.62 2.44 7.96
C LYS A 134 34.63 3.57 8.02
N GLU A 135 34.17 4.82 8.06
CA GLU A 135 35.04 5.99 8.13
C GLU A 135 35.54 6.20 9.57
N ALA A 136 34.70 5.95 10.58
CA ALA A 136 35.09 5.94 11.98
C ALA A 136 36.07 4.80 12.36
N GLU A 137 35.94 3.61 11.77
CA GLU A 137 36.90 2.50 11.94
C GLU A 137 38.23 2.76 11.20
N ARG A 138 38.23 3.56 10.13
CA ARG A 138 39.45 3.94 9.40
C ARG A 138 40.26 5.03 10.08
N ASP A 139 39.60 5.98 10.76
CA ASP A 139 40.27 7.05 11.52
C ASP A 139 40.77 6.59 12.91
N SER A 140 40.41 5.38 13.32
CA SER A 140 40.84 4.76 14.59
C SER A 140 41.85 3.61 14.44
N ALA A 141 42.29 3.31 13.22
CA ALA A 141 43.30 2.28 12.88
C ALA A 141 44.61 2.90 12.36
#